data_AF-A0AAV6CL16-F1
#
_entry.id   AF-A0AAV6CL16-F1
#
_cell.length_a   1.000
_cell.length_b   1.000
_cell.length_c   1.000
_cell.angle_alpha   90.00
_cell.angle_beta   90.00
_cell.angle_gamma   90.00
#
_symmetry.space_group_name_H-M   'P 1'
#
loop_
_entity.id
_entity.type
_entity.pdbx_description
1 polymer ?
#
loop_
_entity_poly.entity_id
_entity_poly.type
_entity_poly.pdbx_seq_one_letter_code
_entity_poly.pdbx_strand_id
1 'polypeptide(L)'
;MSNGNPSVIEKLGQLVQVLADLSPAERQKAITAAMVLLGDSPVPPVAKTEATPPSPDSDKNKGLGWAAKHGVTAEEIDEVFSKHGEELDVIANKAPGKSQRQQTVNAYLLAGVRALLKTGQASFSDADAREVCRKLGCYSQPNHSNYIKSFSNDFSGSREAGWRLTNPGLANAARVVKQIGGKIEKP
;
A
#
# COMPACT_ATOMS: atom_id res chain seq x y z
N MET A 1 -12.91 -37.35 -38.72
CA MET A 1 -11.62 -36.63 -38.58
C MET A 1 -11.87 -35.45 -37.64
N SER A 2 -11.58 -35.62 -36.35
CA SER A 2 -11.84 -34.58 -35.35
C SER A 2 -10.67 -33.60 -35.34
N ASN A 3 -10.90 -32.38 -35.84
CA ASN A 3 -9.98 -31.26 -35.67
C ASN A 3 -10.02 -30.84 -34.19
N GLY A 4 -9.10 -31.35 -33.39
CA GLY A 4 -8.90 -30.90 -32.02
C GLY A 4 -8.38 -29.47 -32.02
N ASN A 5 -9.08 -28.55 -31.36
CA ASN A 5 -8.55 -27.21 -31.12
C ASN A 5 -7.21 -27.35 -30.35
N PRO A 6 -6.14 -26.66 -30.77
CA PRO A 6 -4.87 -26.70 -30.05
C PRO A 6 -5.07 -26.22 -28.63
N SER A 7 -4.38 -26.87 -27.68
CA SER A 7 -4.42 -26.45 -26.28
C SER A 7 -3.84 -25.04 -26.13
N VAL A 8 -4.26 -24.34 -25.08
CA VAL A 8 -3.75 -23.01 -24.73
C VAL A 8 -2.22 -23.02 -24.59
N ILE A 9 -1.64 -24.13 -24.11
CA ILE A 9 -0.20 -24.30 -23.92
C ILE A 9 0.54 -24.36 -25.26
N GLU A 10 0.00 -25.06 -26.26
CA GLU A 10 0.59 -25.11 -27.61
C GLU A 10 0.55 -23.74 -28.29
N LYS A 11 -0.55 -23.00 -28.11
CA LYS A 11 -0.66 -21.62 -28.62
C LYS A 11 0.31 -20.66 -27.94
N LEU A 12 0.55 -20.83 -26.64
CA LEU A 12 1.55 -20.06 -25.92
C LEU A 12 2.96 -20.33 -26.43
N GLY A 13 3.31 -21.59 -26.71
CA GLY A 13 4.61 -21.94 -27.30
C GLY A 13 4.84 -21.27 -28.66
N GLN A 14 3.81 -21.26 -29.51
CA GLN A 14 3.85 -20.57 -30.80
C GLN A 14 4.02 -19.05 -30.64
N LEU A 15 3.30 -18.43 -29.70
CA LEU A 15 3.42 -17.00 -29.42
C LEU A 15 4.81 -16.61 -28.92
N VAL A 16 5.41 -17.40 -28.02
CA VAL A 16 6.77 -17.17 -27.52
C VAL A 16 7.78 -17.23 -28.66
N GLN A 17 7.62 -18.19 -29.59
CA GLN A 17 8.53 -18.33 -30.71
C GLN A 17 8.46 -17.14 -31.69
N VAL A 18 7.27 -16.59 -31.93
CA VAL A 18 7.08 -15.39 -32.77
C VAL A 18 7.71 -14.15 -32.12
N LEU A 19 7.72 -14.08 -30.79
CA LEU A 19 8.24 -12.92 -30.04
C LEU A 19 9.74 -13.04 -29.71
N ALA A 20 10.37 -14.19 -29.96
CA ALA A 20 11.72 -14.50 -29.47
C ALA A 20 12.79 -13.51 -30.00
N ASP A 21 12.68 -13.08 -31.25
CA ASP A 21 13.67 -12.21 -31.90
C ASP A 21 13.45 -10.71 -31.63
N LEU A 22 12.35 -10.35 -30.97
CA LEU A 22 12.03 -8.96 -30.63
C LEU A 22 12.71 -8.55 -29.31
N SER A 23 13.10 -7.28 -29.20
CA SER A 23 13.52 -6.69 -27.93
C SER A 23 12.37 -6.65 -26.92
N PRO A 24 12.64 -6.54 -25.60
CA PRO A 24 11.58 -6.49 -24.58
C PRO A 24 10.51 -5.42 -24.84
N ALA A 25 10.93 -4.24 -25.32
CA ALA A 25 10.02 -3.15 -25.65
C ALA A 25 9.14 -3.46 -26.88
N GLU A 26 9.70 -4.13 -27.89
CA GLU A 26 8.98 -4.52 -29.11
C GLU A 26 8.01 -5.68 -28.85
N ARG A 27 8.39 -6.65 -28.01
CA ARG A 27 7.47 -7.72 -27.56
C ARG A 27 6.22 -7.13 -26.92
N GLN A 28 6.41 -6.14 -26.04
CA GLN A 28 5.31 -5.51 -25.34
C GLN A 28 4.39 -4.72 -26.28
N LYS A 29 4.96 -4.01 -27.26
CA LYS A 29 4.19 -3.34 -28.31
C LYS A 29 3.42 -4.33 -29.19
N ALA A 30 4.04 -5.44 -29.59
CA ALA A 30 3.42 -6.48 -30.42
C ALA A 30 2.24 -7.16 -29.71
N ILE A 31 2.40 -7.50 -28.43
CA ILE A 31 1.33 -8.08 -27.60
C ILE A 31 0.17 -7.08 -27.46
N THR A 32 0.49 -5.82 -27.17
CA THR A 32 -0.51 -4.75 -27.04
C THR A 32 -1.29 -4.57 -28.33
N ALA A 33 -0.63 -4.51 -29.49
CA ALA A 33 -1.28 -4.37 -30.79
C ALA A 33 -2.15 -5.59 -31.14
N ALA A 34 -1.70 -6.80 -30.81
CA ALA A 34 -2.49 -8.02 -31.02
C ALA A 34 -3.78 -8.01 -30.20
N MET A 35 -3.74 -7.53 -28.94
CA MET A 35 -4.95 -7.38 -28.11
C MET A 35 -5.94 -6.38 -28.73
N VAL A 36 -5.47 -5.21 -29.19
CA VAL A 36 -6.33 -4.24 -29.89
C VAL A 36 -7.03 -4.86 -31.10
N LEU A 37 -6.29 -5.60 -31.92
CA LEU A 37 -6.83 -6.22 -33.14
C LEU A 37 -7.87 -7.31 -32.85
N LEU A 38 -7.76 -7.97 -31.69
CA LEU A 38 -8.71 -8.98 -31.24
C LEU A 38 -9.96 -8.38 -30.58
N GLY A 39 -10.04 -7.05 -30.44
CA GLY A 39 -11.14 -6.37 -29.77
C GLY A 39 -11.00 -6.33 -28.24
N ASP A 40 -9.89 -6.84 -27.70
CA ASP A 40 -9.54 -6.71 -26.30
C ASP A 40 -8.92 -5.33 -26.06
N SER A 41 -9.41 -4.59 -25.06
CA SER A 41 -8.74 -3.36 -24.63
C SER A 41 -7.43 -3.75 -23.94
N PRO A 42 -6.24 -3.45 -24.51
CA PRO A 42 -5.00 -3.70 -23.80
C PRO A 42 -4.94 -2.75 -22.62
N VAL A 43 -4.57 -3.24 -21.43
CA VAL A 43 -4.19 -2.38 -20.31
C VAL A 43 -2.89 -1.67 -20.76
N PRO A 44 -2.91 -0.35 -21.03
CA PRO A 44 -1.71 0.33 -21.46
C PRO A 44 -0.66 0.27 -20.35
N PRO A 45 0.64 0.09 -20.67
CA PRO A 45 1.68 0.35 -19.70
C PRO A 45 1.54 1.81 -19.28
N VAL A 46 1.32 2.03 -17.98
CA VAL A 46 1.00 3.33 -17.36
C VAL A 46 2.04 4.38 -17.79
N ALA A 47 1.71 5.12 -18.84
CA ALA A 47 2.31 6.42 -19.11
C ALA A 47 1.75 7.37 -18.05
N LYS A 48 2.66 8.10 -17.41
CA LYS A 48 2.31 9.06 -16.37
C LYS A 48 1.32 10.10 -16.91
N THR A 49 0.39 10.44 -16.03
CA THR A 49 -0.39 11.69 -15.91
C THR A 49 -1.87 11.60 -16.27
N GLU A 50 -2.65 12.14 -15.34
CA GLU A 50 -4.07 12.50 -15.35
C GLU A 50 -5.13 11.47 -14.92
N ALA A 51 -6.03 12.02 -14.11
CA ALA A 51 -6.85 11.35 -13.13
C ALA A 51 -8.05 10.64 -13.78
N THR A 52 -8.08 9.31 -13.68
CA THR A 52 -9.28 8.49 -13.86
C THR A 52 -9.61 7.87 -12.49
N PRO A 53 -10.89 7.80 -12.07
CA PRO A 53 -11.27 7.23 -10.79
C PRO A 53 -10.79 5.76 -10.72
N PRO A 54 -10.18 5.32 -9.61
CA PRO A 54 -9.53 4.02 -9.56
C PRO A 54 -10.56 2.90 -9.56
N SER A 55 -10.35 1.90 -10.42
CA SER A 55 -10.96 0.58 -10.28
C SER A 55 -10.59 -0.01 -8.90
N PRO A 56 -11.55 -0.62 -8.18
CA PRO A 56 -11.39 -1.03 -6.78
C PRO A 56 -10.33 -2.11 -6.52
N ASP A 57 -9.87 -2.83 -7.54
CA ASP A 57 -8.91 -3.94 -7.38
C ASP A 57 -7.43 -3.56 -7.53
N SER A 58 -7.11 -2.52 -8.32
CA SER A 58 -5.71 -2.06 -8.49
C SER A 58 -5.15 -1.38 -7.24
N ASP A 59 -6.04 -0.84 -6.41
CA ASP A 59 -5.65 -0.06 -5.24
C ASP A 59 -5.16 -0.96 -4.09
N LYS A 60 -5.78 -2.11 -3.83
CA LYS A 60 -5.30 -3.07 -2.80
C LYS A 60 -3.85 -3.52 -3.05
N ASN A 61 -3.45 -3.58 -4.32
CA ASN A 61 -2.08 -3.94 -4.70
C ASN A 61 -1.03 -2.89 -4.30
N LYS A 62 -1.42 -1.63 -4.06
CA LYS A 62 -0.51 -0.56 -3.62
C LYS A 62 0.03 -0.79 -2.21
N GLY A 63 -0.76 -1.39 -1.32
CA GLY A 63 -0.32 -1.76 0.03
C GLY A 63 0.77 -2.82 0.00
N LEU A 64 0.57 -3.89 -0.78
CA LEU A 64 1.58 -4.93 -1.00
C LEU A 64 2.83 -4.37 -1.70
N GLY A 65 2.64 -3.50 -2.70
CA GLY A 65 3.74 -2.82 -3.38
C GLY A 65 4.55 -1.92 -2.46
N TRP A 66 3.90 -1.22 -1.51
CA TRP A 66 4.60 -0.47 -0.46
C TRP A 66 5.39 -1.39 0.46
N ALA A 67 4.79 -2.49 0.94
CA ALA A 67 5.47 -3.43 1.81
C ALA A 67 6.74 -3.99 1.15
N ALA A 68 6.62 -4.46 -0.09
CA ALA A 68 7.76 -4.93 -0.88
C ALA A 68 8.84 -3.84 -1.07
N LYS A 69 8.44 -2.62 -1.46
CA LYS A 69 9.36 -1.49 -1.67
C LYS A 69 10.16 -1.14 -0.42
N HIS A 70 9.56 -1.24 0.76
CA HIS A 70 10.20 -0.91 2.03
C HIS A 70 10.75 -2.13 2.77
N GLY A 71 10.68 -3.33 2.16
CA GLY A 71 11.14 -4.59 2.74
C GLY A 71 10.41 -4.94 4.03
N VAL A 72 9.12 -4.63 4.13
CA VAL A 72 8.23 -5.03 5.22
C VAL A 72 7.69 -6.42 4.87
N THR A 73 7.91 -7.37 5.76
CA THR A 73 7.51 -8.77 5.61
C THR A 73 6.05 -8.98 6.01
N ALA A 74 5.43 -10.06 5.53
CA ALA A 74 4.04 -10.38 5.87
C ALA A 74 3.90 -10.63 7.37
N GLU A 75 4.88 -11.28 7.99
CA GLU A 75 4.91 -11.55 9.42
C GLU A 75 4.93 -10.24 10.24
N GLU A 76 5.71 -9.23 9.81
CA GLU A 76 5.71 -7.92 10.47
C GLU A 76 4.39 -7.18 10.32
N ILE A 77 3.66 -7.40 9.23
CA ILE A 77 2.32 -6.84 9.04
C ILE A 77 1.34 -7.55 9.97
N ASP A 78 1.38 -8.87 10.05
CA ASP A 78 0.45 -9.68 10.85
C ASP A 78 0.63 -9.45 12.36
N GLU A 79 1.83 -9.09 12.82
CA GLU A 79 2.09 -8.67 14.22
C GLU A 79 1.49 -7.30 14.57
N VAL A 80 1.25 -6.46 13.56
CA VAL A 80 0.77 -5.08 13.74
C VAL A 80 -0.71 -4.96 13.43
N PHE A 81 -1.18 -5.70 12.43
CA PHE A 81 -2.52 -5.59 11.86
C PHE A 81 -3.20 -6.95 11.82
N SER A 82 -4.47 -6.99 12.22
CA SER A 82 -5.33 -8.17 12.03
C SER A 82 -6.44 -7.84 11.05
N LYS A 83 -6.71 -8.79 10.14
CA LYS A 83 -7.82 -8.70 9.20
C LYS A 83 -9.01 -9.51 9.69
N HIS A 84 -10.15 -8.86 9.85
CA HIS A 84 -11.44 -9.49 10.16
C HIS A 84 -12.44 -9.17 9.05
N GLY A 85 -12.60 -10.10 8.11
CA GLY A 85 -13.43 -9.88 6.92
C GLY A 85 -12.87 -8.76 6.04
N GLU A 86 -13.64 -7.68 5.86
CA GLU A 86 -13.20 -6.47 5.13
C GLU A 86 -12.54 -5.42 6.02
N GLU A 87 -12.52 -5.64 7.34
CA GLU A 87 -11.91 -4.73 8.28
C GLU A 87 -10.46 -5.11 8.53
N LEU A 88 -9.62 -4.08 8.62
CA LEU A 88 -8.21 -4.21 8.99
C LEU A 88 -8.00 -3.34 10.22
N ASP A 89 -7.59 -3.96 11.32
CA ASP A 89 -7.41 -3.28 12.60
C ASP A 89 -5.97 -3.37 13.09
N VAL A 90 -5.57 -2.43 13.95
CA VAL A 90 -4.25 -2.42 14.60
C VAL A 90 -4.34 -3.23 15.89
N ILE A 91 -3.54 -4.30 15.98
CA ILE A 91 -3.49 -5.21 17.13
C ILE A 91 -2.22 -5.08 17.97
N ALA A 92 -1.29 -4.21 17.56
CA ALA A 92 -0.09 -3.93 18.35
C ALA A 92 -0.45 -3.46 19.76
N ASN A 93 0.25 -3.96 20.78
CA ASN A 93 -0.05 -3.63 22.19
C ASN A 93 0.26 -2.18 22.58
N LYS A 94 1.24 -1.56 21.91
CA LYS A 94 1.71 -0.21 22.23
C LYS A 94 2.36 0.45 21.02
N ALA A 95 2.13 1.76 20.86
CA ALA A 95 2.85 2.56 19.88
C ALA A 95 4.34 2.67 20.29
N PRO A 96 5.30 2.41 19.39
CA PRO A 96 6.71 2.66 19.67
C PRO A 96 6.97 4.17 19.85
N GLY A 97 8.00 4.52 20.62
CA GLY A 97 8.42 5.91 20.83
C GLY A 97 8.77 6.22 22.29
N LYS A 98 9.72 7.14 22.48
CA LYS A 98 10.26 7.54 23.80
C LYS A 98 9.35 8.48 24.58
N SER A 99 8.44 9.18 23.89
CA SER A 99 7.50 10.13 24.49
C SER A 99 6.09 9.88 23.96
N GLN A 100 5.08 10.31 24.71
CA GLN A 100 3.69 10.22 24.26
C GLN A 100 3.47 10.96 22.93
N ARG A 101 4.15 12.10 22.73
CA ARG A 101 4.17 12.83 21.45
C ARG A 101 4.65 11.94 20.30
N GLN A 102 5.80 11.28 20.45
CA GLN A 102 6.34 10.39 19.41
C GLN A 102 5.43 9.17 19.18
N GLN A 103 4.85 8.63 20.24
CA GLN A 103 3.89 7.53 20.16
C GLN A 103 2.63 7.95 19.40
N THR A 104 2.11 9.17 19.62
CA THR A 104 1.01 9.73 18.83
C THR A 104 1.37 9.84 17.35
N VAL A 105 2.55 10.36 17.01
CA VAL A 105 3.03 10.41 15.61
C VAL A 105 3.06 9.02 15.00
N ASN A 106 3.63 8.03 15.70
CA ASN A 106 3.72 6.66 15.22
C ASN A 106 2.35 5.99 15.08
N ALA A 107 1.40 6.28 15.97
CA ALA A 107 0.01 5.82 15.83
C ALA A 107 -0.66 6.39 14.56
N TYR A 108 -0.39 7.65 14.21
CA TYR A 108 -0.88 8.24 12.95
C TYR A 108 -0.22 7.61 11.71
N LEU A 109 1.07 7.28 11.79
CA LEU A 109 1.75 6.51 10.73
C LEU A 109 1.07 5.15 10.51
N LEU A 110 0.75 4.44 11.62
CA LEU A 110 0.05 3.16 11.56
C LEU A 110 -1.38 3.28 11.02
N ALA A 111 -2.10 4.35 11.35
CA ALA A 111 -3.42 4.62 10.76
C ALA A 111 -3.34 4.81 9.24
N GLY A 112 -2.30 5.50 8.75
CA GLY A 112 -2.05 5.64 7.31
C GLY A 112 -1.69 4.33 6.62
N VAL A 113 -0.90 3.46 7.26
CA VAL A 113 -0.61 2.11 6.73
C VAL A 113 -1.86 1.23 6.75
N ARG A 114 -2.68 1.28 7.81
CA ARG A 114 -3.99 0.60 7.88
C ARG A 114 -4.85 0.96 6.68
N ALA A 115 -4.98 2.26 6.40
CA ALA A 115 -5.71 2.75 5.24
C ALA A 115 -5.09 2.26 3.92
N LEU A 116 -3.77 2.38 3.77
CA LEU A 116 -3.05 1.94 2.57
C LEU A 116 -3.23 0.44 2.28
N LEU A 117 -3.14 -0.41 3.30
CA LEU A 117 -3.32 -1.86 3.16
C LEU A 117 -4.78 -2.23 2.85
N LYS A 118 -5.75 -1.46 3.40
CA LYS A 118 -7.19 -1.71 3.18
C LYS A 118 -7.68 -1.20 1.83
N THR A 119 -7.29 0.01 1.44
CA THR A 119 -7.90 0.77 0.33
C THR A 119 -6.91 1.18 -0.76
N GLY A 120 -5.62 0.88 -0.61
CA GLY A 120 -4.59 1.35 -1.54
C GLY A 120 -4.21 2.82 -1.42
N GLN A 121 -4.83 3.54 -0.50
CA GLN A 121 -4.57 4.96 -0.27
C GLN A 121 -4.19 5.19 1.18
N ALA A 122 -3.05 5.85 1.40
CA ALA A 122 -2.59 6.19 2.74
C ALA A 122 -3.29 7.45 3.30
N SER A 123 -4.59 7.60 3.01
CA SER A 123 -5.44 8.72 3.41
C SER A 123 -6.42 8.26 4.49
N PHE A 124 -6.57 9.02 5.57
CA PHE A 124 -7.34 8.62 6.75
C PHE A 124 -7.88 9.83 7.50
N SER A 125 -8.95 9.65 8.28
CA SER A 125 -9.51 10.73 9.08
C SER A 125 -8.72 10.95 10.38
N ASP A 126 -8.83 12.14 10.96
CA ASP A 126 -8.30 12.38 12.30
C ASP A 126 -8.96 11.48 13.37
N ALA A 127 -10.22 11.10 13.15
CA ALA A 127 -10.95 10.19 14.04
C ALA A 127 -10.33 8.78 14.04
N ASP A 128 -10.02 8.23 12.86
CA ASP A 128 -9.35 6.93 12.71
C ASP A 128 -8.00 6.91 13.43
N ALA A 129 -7.21 7.97 13.26
CA ALA A 129 -5.90 8.06 13.90
C ALA A 129 -5.98 8.13 15.42
N ARG A 130 -6.99 8.83 15.96
CA ARG A 130 -7.26 8.87 17.41
C ARG A 130 -7.74 7.54 17.94
N GLU A 131 -8.53 6.80 17.18
CA GLU A 131 -8.92 5.44 17.52
C GLU A 131 -7.68 4.56 17.70
N VAL A 132 -6.75 4.59 16.73
CA VAL A 132 -5.46 3.91 16.84
C VAL A 132 -4.67 4.40 18.05
N CYS A 133 -4.62 5.71 18.32
CA CYS A 133 -3.96 6.24 19.51
C CYS A 133 -4.55 5.69 20.82
N ARG A 134 -5.87 5.47 20.89
CA ARG A 134 -6.53 4.90 22.06
C ARG A 134 -6.18 3.43 22.22
N LYS A 135 -6.26 2.65 21.13
CA LYS A 135 -5.87 1.22 21.12
C LYS A 135 -4.44 1.02 21.59
N LEU A 136 -3.54 1.91 21.17
CA LEU A 136 -2.11 1.87 21.50
C LEU A 136 -1.75 2.55 22.84
N GLY A 137 -2.73 3.07 23.58
CA GLY A 137 -2.52 3.69 24.89
C GLY A 137 -1.78 5.04 24.88
N CYS A 138 -1.70 5.72 23.72
CA CYS A 138 -0.98 6.99 23.58
C CYS A 138 -1.89 8.20 23.34
N TYR A 139 -3.22 8.03 23.38
CA TYR A 139 -4.17 9.13 23.24
C TYR A 139 -4.15 10.03 24.50
N SER A 140 -3.94 11.32 24.30
CA SER A 140 -3.99 12.31 25.38
C SER A 140 -4.84 13.50 24.93
N GLN A 141 -6.12 13.50 25.30
CA GLN A 141 -7.07 14.58 24.99
C GLN A 141 -6.52 16.00 25.23
N PRO A 142 -5.89 16.34 26.37
CA PRO A 142 -5.41 17.71 26.60
C PRO A 142 -4.22 18.11 25.71
N ASN A 143 -3.41 17.14 25.28
CA ASN A 143 -2.16 17.40 24.56
C ASN A 143 -2.21 17.05 23.07
N HIS A 144 -3.28 16.39 22.61
CA HIS A 144 -3.35 15.81 21.27
C HIS A 144 -3.14 16.86 20.18
N SER A 145 -3.79 18.02 20.32
CA SER A 145 -3.64 19.16 19.41
C SER A 145 -2.20 19.70 19.33
N ASN A 146 -1.41 19.56 20.40
CA ASN A 146 0.00 19.96 20.41
C ASN A 146 0.89 18.89 19.78
N TYR A 147 0.53 17.60 19.96
CA TYR A 147 1.26 16.50 19.35
C TYR A 147 1.07 16.46 17.83
N ILE A 148 -0.14 16.73 17.31
CA ILE A 148 -0.35 16.79 15.85
C ILE A 148 0.40 17.94 15.18
N LYS A 149 0.63 19.07 15.88
CA LYS A 149 1.48 20.17 15.36
C LYS A 149 2.93 19.75 15.13
N SER A 150 3.33 18.61 15.70
CA SER A 150 4.67 18.06 15.51
C SER A 150 4.81 17.13 14.32
N PHE A 151 3.76 16.99 13.53
CA PHE A 151 3.84 16.26 12.28
C PHE A 151 4.88 16.93 11.39
N SER A 152 5.93 16.18 11.12
CA SER A 152 6.97 16.57 10.18
C SER A 152 6.39 16.53 8.76
N ASN A 153 7.27 16.59 7.77
CA ASN A 153 6.99 16.25 6.37
C ASN A 153 6.46 14.81 6.14
N ASP A 154 6.16 14.04 7.18
CA ASP A 154 5.55 12.70 7.13
C ASP A 154 4.07 12.74 6.72
N PHE A 155 3.40 13.86 7.00
CA PHE A 155 1.97 14.02 6.78
C PHE A 155 1.69 15.23 5.92
N SER A 156 0.59 15.13 5.17
CA SER A 156 -0.08 16.25 4.52
C SER A 156 -1.55 16.26 4.95
N GLY A 157 -2.22 17.40 4.79
CA GLY A 157 -3.62 17.57 5.16
C GLY A 157 -3.82 18.30 6.49
N SER A 158 -5.01 18.15 7.06
CA SER A 158 -5.40 18.80 8.32
C SER A 158 -6.37 17.91 9.10
N ARG A 159 -6.71 18.34 10.31
CA ARG A 159 -7.70 17.64 11.13
C ARG A 159 -9.07 17.57 10.46
N GLU A 160 -9.47 18.65 9.79
CA GLU A 160 -10.77 18.82 9.14
C GLU A 160 -10.82 18.11 7.79
N ALA A 161 -9.74 18.19 7.01
CA ALA A 161 -9.65 17.58 5.68
C ALA A 161 -9.24 16.09 5.72
N GLY A 162 -8.75 15.62 6.86
CA GLY A 162 -8.08 14.34 6.97
C GLY A 162 -6.59 14.42 6.63
N TRP A 163 -5.90 13.32 6.89
CA TRP A 163 -4.45 13.20 6.79
C TRP A 163 -4.07 12.23 5.68
N ARG A 164 -2.91 12.47 5.09
CA ARG A 164 -2.31 11.52 4.14
C ARG A 164 -0.82 11.39 4.38
N LEU A 165 -0.32 10.15 4.33
CA LEU A 165 1.13 9.90 4.39
C LEU A 165 1.80 10.40 3.11
N THR A 166 2.88 11.16 3.29
CA THR A 166 3.80 11.55 2.23
C THR A 166 4.78 10.42 1.94
N ASN A 167 5.69 10.60 0.97
CA ASN A 167 6.77 9.63 0.73
C ASN A 167 7.69 9.43 1.96
N PRO A 168 8.17 10.49 2.65
CA PRO A 168 8.83 10.35 3.95
C PRO A 168 7.99 9.60 4.98
N GLY A 169 6.69 9.93 5.09
CA GLY A 169 5.79 9.27 6.02
C GLY A 169 5.65 7.78 5.77
N LEU A 170 5.54 7.36 4.50
CA LEU A 170 5.49 5.94 4.12
C LEU A 170 6.77 5.19 4.49
N ALA A 171 7.94 5.83 4.37
CA ALA A 171 9.21 5.25 4.78
C ALA A 171 9.32 5.14 6.30
N ASN A 172 8.90 6.17 7.04
CA ASN A 172 8.90 6.17 8.50
C ASN A 172 7.88 5.19 9.08
N ALA A 173 6.71 5.05 8.44
CA ALA A 173 5.72 4.06 8.84
C ALA A 173 6.24 2.63 8.70
N ALA A 174 7.02 2.34 7.65
CA ALA A 174 7.66 1.04 7.50
C ALA A 174 8.65 0.75 8.64
N ARG A 175 9.40 1.75 9.09
CA ARG A 175 10.28 1.61 10.27
C ARG A 175 9.49 1.30 11.54
N VAL A 176 8.34 1.95 11.72
CA VAL A 176 7.44 1.71 12.86
C VAL A 176 6.91 0.28 12.86
N VAL A 177 6.45 -0.22 11.71
CA VAL A 177 5.96 -1.61 11.56
C VAL A 177 7.07 -2.61 11.92
N LYS A 178 8.27 -2.42 11.35
CA LYS A 178 9.43 -3.29 11.64
C LYS A 178 9.90 -3.25 13.10
N GLN A 179 9.74 -2.09 13.76
CA GLN A 179 10.06 -1.95 15.18
C GLN A 179 9.10 -2.76 16.06
N ILE A 180 7.83 -2.86 15.67
CA ILE A 180 6.84 -3.67 16.39
C ILE A 180 7.06 -5.16 16.09
N GLY A 181 7.26 -5.53 14.82
CA GLY A 181 7.54 -6.91 14.38
C GLY A 181 8.93 -7.45 14.77
N GLY A 182 9.65 -6.79 15.68
CA GLY A 182 10.85 -7.33 16.33
C GLY A 182 12.17 -7.25 15.54
N LYS A 183 12.25 -6.55 14.41
CA LYS A 183 13.48 -6.52 13.56
C LYS A 183 14.30 -5.23 13.64
N ILE A 184 13.88 -4.23 14.42
CA ILE A 184 14.67 -3.01 14.68
C ILE A 184 14.69 -2.75 16.18
N GLU A 185 15.88 -2.78 16.79
CA GLU A 185 16.06 -2.39 18.20
C GLU A 185 15.58 -0.95 18.43
N LYS A 186 14.99 -0.71 19.61
CA LYS A 186 14.60 0.64 20.06
C LYS A 186 15.82 1.58 19.96
N PRO A 187 15.71 2.73 19.28
CA PRO A 187 16.72 3.77 19.42
C PRO A 187 16.73 4.34 20.84
#